data_AF-A0A9E5FF70-F1
#
_entry.id   AF-A0A9E5FF70-F1
#
_cell.length_a   1.000
_cell.length_b   1.000
_cell.length_c   1.000
_cell.angle_alpha   90.00
_cell.angle_beta   90.00
_cell.angle_gamma   90.00
#
_symmetry.space_group_name_H-M   'P 1'
#
loop_
_entity.id
_entity.type
_entity.pdbx_description
1 polymer ?
#
loop_
_entity_poly.entity_id
_entity_poly.type
_entity_poly.pdbx_seq_one_letter_code
_entity_poly.pdbx_strand_id
1 'polypeptide(L)'
;QARPVPSKDDLVPIGGRWYYDSAGGSRALPTRFDHTNAAQLVYMTDKPETPFAGNMSSWLRRGYLDQKGQPVEQDQYIPESVVILFEGKHLVMRSRNLPNHPTGVFPDRSRWLDGNPNIIRDQSYTWRLPLEPKENPRHIAMDERNSNRALPMGPIGVATNGVVFFNPFDHGTVDAVWRLDRCCGHPSPGQEYHYHKYPVCINTPWVDDGAVHSPLIGFAFDGFPVYGPYEEAGKLARDHVGNPLNAFNLHNDPARGPHYHVTPGKYPHIIGGYWGVTEPQRRRG
;
A
#
# COMPACT_ATOMS: atom_id res chain seq x y z
N GLN A 1 -25.31 2.96 -12.79
CA GLN A 1 -25.81 4.12 -12.02
C GLN A 1 -24.69 4.57 -11.11
N ALA A 2 -24.32 5.85 -11.13
CA ALA A 2 -23.34 6.37 -10.18
C ALA A 2 -23.92 6.23 -8.75
N ARG A 3 -23.17 5.62 -7.84
CA ARG A 3 -23.59 5.54 -6.44
C ARG A 3 -23.61 6.97 -5.86
N PRO A 4 -24.64 7.36 -5.09
CA PRO A 4 -24.69 8.68 -4.48
C PRO A 4 -23.48 8.89 -3.57
N VAL A 5 -22.82 10.04 -3.72
CA VAL A 5 -21.70 10.45 -2.86
C VAL A 5 -22.27 10.73 -1.46
N PRO A 6 -21.77 10.06 -0.40
CA PRO A 6 -22.30 10.27 0.95
C PRO A 6 -22.09 11.72 1.41
N SER A 7 -23.10 12.29 2.07
CA SER A 7 -22.90 13.52 2.84
C SER A 7 -22.14 13.21 4.13
N LYS A 8 -21.51 14.21 4.76
CA LYS A 8 -20.78 14.01 6.03
C LYS A 8 -21.68 13.46 7.15
N ASP A 9 -22.97 13.78 7.14
CA ASP A 9 -23.93 13.36 8.16
C ASP A 9 -24.29 11.86 8.06
N ASP A 10 -24.11 11.28 6.88
CA ASP A 10 -24.32 9.87 6.59
C ASP A 10 -23.14 8.98 7.02
N LEU A 11 -22.00 9.60 7.36
CA LEU A 11 -20.78 8.89 7.71
C LEU A 11 -20.73 8.57 9.21
N VAL A 12 -20.26 7.37 9.53
CA VAL A 12 -19.92 6.98 10.91
C VAL A 12 -18.40 7.09 11.09
N PRO A 13 -17.90 7.93 12.02
CA PRO A 13 -16.47 8.09 12.22
C PRO A 13 -15.83 6.85 12.87
N ILE A 14 -14.67 6.45 12.36
CA ILE A 14 -13.84 5.35 12.86
C ILE A 14 -12.40 5.87 13.02
N GLY A 15 -12.19 6.82 13.94
CA GLY A 15 -10.87 7.39 14.25
C GLY A 15 -10.10 7.87 13.01
N GLY A 16 -10.58 8.89 12.29
CA GLY A 16 -9.91 9.36 11.07
C GLY A 16 -10.14 8.50 9.82
N ARG A 17 -11.02 7.49 9.90
CA ARG A 17 -11.67 6.82 8.77
C ARG A 17 -13.19 6.94 8.92
N TRP A 18 -13.95 6.55 7.90
CA TRP A 18 -15.40 6.65 7.91
C TRP A 18 -16.06 5.37 7.37
N TYR A 19 -17.24 5.06 7.90
CA TYR A 19 -18.10 4.00 7.40
C TYR A 19 -19.34 4.60 6.74
N TYR A 20 -19.76 4.01 5.62
CA TYR A 20 -20.96 4.38 4.90
C TYR A 20 -21.68 3.17 4.31
N ASP A 21 -22.92 2.93 4.73
CA ASP A 21 -23.77 1.92 4.13
C ASP A 21 -24.64 2.50 3.01
N SER A 22 -24.14 2.42 1.78
CA SER A 22 -24.88 2.87 0.59
C SER A 22 -26.16 2.06 0.26
N ALA A 23 -26.37 0.89 0.88
CA ALA A 23 -27.46 -0.03 0.53
C ALA A 23 -28.64 0.01 1.50
N GLY A 24 -28.46 0.51 2.73
CA GLY A 24 -29.51 0.51 3.75
C GLY A 24 -29.42 1.63 4.80
N GLY A 25 -28.41 2.50 4.75
CA GLY A 25 -28.24 3.58 5.73
C GLY A 25 -27.95 3.09 7.15
N SER A 26 -27.55 1.83 7.33
CA SER A 26 -27.14 1.31 8.64
C SER A 26 -25.99 2.15 9.19
N ARG A 27 -26.06 2.49 10.48
CA ARG A 27 -24.96 3.12 11.22
C ARG A 27 -24.19 2.12 12.11
N ALA A 28 -24.59 0.85 12.09
CA ALA A 28 -23.92 -0.21 12.83
C ALA A 28 -22.64 -0.64 12.09
N LEU A 29 -21.49 -0.50 12.73
CA LEU A 29 -20.21 -0.86 12.13
C LEU A 29 -20.11 -2.39 11.93
N PRO A 30 -19.72 -2.86 10.73
CA PRO A 30 -19.33 -4.24 10.54
C PRO A 30 -18.15 -4.62 11.46
N THR A 31 -18.12 -5.87 11.91
CA THR A 31 -17.00 -6.38 12.72
C THR A 31 -15.69 -6.51 11.93
N ARG A 32 -15.79 -6.62 10.60
CA ARG A 32 -14.68 -6.62 9.65
C ARG A 32 -15.12 -6.08 8.29
N PHE A 33 -14.15 -5.64 7.50
CA PHE A 33 -14.29 -5.33 6.09
C PHE A 33 -13.50 -6.34 5.25
N ASP A 34 -14.11 -6.86 4.20
CA ASP A 34 -13.55 -7.80 3.24
C ASP A 34 -14.09 -7.50 1.82
N HIS A 35 -13.78 -8.36 0.84
CA HIS A 35 -14.21 -8.18 -0.55
C HIS A 35 -15.72 -7.97 -0.75
N THR A 36 -16.57 -8.39 0.20
CA THR A 36 -18.04 -8.26 0.08
C THR A 36 -18.58 -6.89 0.47
N ASN A 37 -17.88 -6.18 1.37
CA ASN A 37 -18.34 -4.91 1.94
C ASN A 37 -17.27 -3.80 1.92
N ALA A 38 -16.16 -4.00 1.21
CA ALA A 38 -15.04 -3.05 1.10
C ALA A 38 -15.47 -1.63 0.70
N ALA A 39 -16.49 -1.50 -0.14
CA ALA A 39 -17.02 -0.20 -0.58
C ALA A 39 -17.74 0.59 0.53
N GLN A 40 -18.01 -0.03 1.67
CA GLN A 40 -18.57 0.64 2.85
C GLN A 40 -17.49 1.29 3.72
N LEU A 41 -16.22 0.92 3.52
CA LEU A 41 -15.08 1.53 4.21
C LEU A 41 -14.58 2.73 3.40
N VAL A 42 -14.87 3.93 3.91
CA VAL A 42 -14.60 5.20 3.26
C VAL A 42 -13.40 5.89 3.90
N TYR A 43 -12.54 6.42 3.05
CA TYR A 43 -11.45 7.31 3.39
C TYR A 43 -11.80 8.70 2.86
N MET A 44 -11.82 9.71 3.73
CA MET A 44 -12.06 11.08 3.28
C MET A 44 -10.73 11.74 2.92
N THR A 45 -10.63 12.16 1.67
CA THR A 45 -9.61 13.06 1.15
C THR A 45 -10.27 14.41 0.83
N ASP A 46 -9.97 15.01 -0.31
CA ASP A 46 -10.81 16.02 -0.95
C ASP A 46 -12.20 15.45 -1.37
N LYS A 47 -12.28 14.14 -1.56
CA LYS A 47 -13.51 13.40 -1.86
C LYS A 47 -13.58 12.08 -1.08
N PRO A 48 -14.77 11.46 -0.94
CA PRO A 48 -14.87 10.11 -0.40
C PRO A 48 -14.21 9.10 -1.35
N GLU A 49 -13.26 8.32 -0.84
CA GLU A 49 -12.59 7.23 -1.56
C GLU A 49 -12.81 5.90 -0.85
N THR A 50 -12.85 4.80 -1.60
CA THR A 50 -12.94 3.43 -1.06
C THR A 50 -11.70 2.64 -1.47
N PRO A 51 -10.53 2.92 -0.88
CA PRO A 51 -9.23 2.46 -1.39
C PRO A 51 -9.05 0.94 -1.38
N PHE A 52 -9.83 0.24 -0.57
CA PHE A 52 -9.83 -1.22 -0.49
C PHE A 52 -10.80 -1.89 -1.48
N ALA A 53 -11.78 -1.15 -2.02
CA ALA A 53 -12.75 -1.73 -2.95
C ALA A 53 -12.04 -2.23 -4.22
N GLY A 54 -12.23 -3.51 -4.55
CA GLY A 54 -11.52 -4.17 -5.66
C GLY A 54 -10.12 -4.72 -5.31
N ASN A 55 -9.57 -4.37 -4.14
CA ASN A 55 -8.21 -4.74 -3.73
C ASN A 55 -8.16 -5.86 -2.68
N MET A 56 -9.30 -6.29 -2.12
CA MET A 56 -9.31 -7.25 -0.99
C MET A 56 -9.27 -8.72 -1.37
N SER A 57 -9.38 -9.04 -2.66
CA SER A 57 -9.28 -10.40 -3.18
C SER A 57 -8.09 -10.57 -4.11
N SER A 58 -7.58 -11.78 -4.22
CA SER A 58 -6.41 -12.10 -5.04
C SER A 58 -6.49 -13.52 -5.61
N TRP A 59 -5.44 -13.95 -6.28
CA TRP A 59 -5.29 -15.31 -6.79
C TRP A 59 -4.00 -15.93 -6.27
N LEU A 60 -4.12 -17.09 -5.64
CA LEU A 60 -2.98 -17.96 -5.37
C LEU A 60 -2.73 -18.78 -6.65
N ARG A 61 -1.78 -18.33 -7.45
CA ARG A 61 -1.57 -18.84 -8.82
C ARG A 61 -0.76 -20.14 -8.82
N ARG A 62 -0.98 -20.95 -9.85
CA ARG A 62 -0.14 -22.12 -10.14
C ARG A 62 1.33 -21.72 -10.18
N GLY A 63 2.17 -22.49 -9.51
CA GLY A 63 3.62 -22.25 -9.39
C GLY A 63 4.02 -21.37 -8.21
N TYR A 64 3.08 -20.68 -7.55
CA TYR A 64 3.33 -20.07 -6.25
C TYR A 64 3.42 -21.13 -5.16
N LEU A 65 3.84 -20.72 -3.96
CA LEU A 65 3.85 -21.56 -2.78
C LEU A 65 2.67 -21.21 -1.87
N ASP A 66 2.03 -22.22 -1.28
CA ASP A 66 1.04 -22.04 -0.21
C ASP A 66 1.70 -21.67 1.12
N GLN A 67 0.91 -21.45 2.18
CA GLN A 67 1.44 -21.09 3.51
C GLN A 67 2.36 -22.17 4.11
N LYS A 68 2.26 -23.42 3.66
CA LYS A 68 3.12 -24.55 4.08
C LYS A 68 4.37 -24.68 3.20
N GLY A 69 4.56 -23.77 2.24
CA GLY A 69 5.67 -23.80 1.30
C GLY A 69 5.52 -24.85 0.20
N GLN A 70 4.31 -25.36 -0.03
CA GLN A 70 4.05 -26.36 -1.08
C GLN A 70 3.65 -25.69 -2.39
N PRO A 71 4.13 -26.19 -3.55
CA PRO A 71 3.74 -25.66 -4.85
C PRO A 71 2.23 -25.80 -5.08
N VAL A 72 1.64 -24.72 -5.59
CA VAL A 72 0.24 -24.66 -5.99
C VAL A 72 0.11 -25.21 -7.41
N GLU A 73 -0.73 -26.23 -7.60
CA GLU A 73 -0.87 -26.91 -8.89
C GLU A 73 -1.87 -26.24 -9.85
N GLN A 74 -2.84 -25.50 -9.30
CA GLN A 74 -3.89 -24.82 -10.05
C GLN A 74 -4.21 -23.47 -9.40
N ASP A 75 -4.62 -22.48 -10.22
CA ASP A 75 -5.02 -21.16 -9.72
C ASP A 75 -6.20 -21.26 -8.75
N GLN A 76 -6.06 -20.65 -7.57
CA GLN A 76 -7.09 -20.61 -6.53
C GLN A 76 -7.51 -19.17 -6.29
N TYR A 77 -8.81 -18.88 -6.39
CA TYR A 77 -9.35 -17.58 -6.03
C TYR A 77 -9.33 -17.41 -4.51
N ILE A 78 -8.75 -16.31 -4.05
CA ILE A 78 -8.62 -15.97 -2.65
C ILE A 78 -9.48 -14.73 -2.35
N PRO A 79 -10.74 -14.90 -1.93
CA PRO A 79 -11.66 -13.79 -1.68
C PRO A 79 -11.24 -12.92 -0.49
N GLU A 80 -10.62 -13.52 0.51
CA GLU A 80 -10.13 -12.85 1.73
C GLU A 80 -8.60 -12.75 1.71
N SER A 81 -8.05 -12.13 0.67
CA SER A 81 -6.61 -11.86 0.60
C SER A 81 -6.21 -10.72 1.54
N VAL A 82 -7.10 -9.74 1.69
CA VAL A 82 -7.02 -8.68 2.69
C VAL A 82 -8.31 -8.69 3.50
N VAL A 83 -8.18 -8.52 4.82
CA VAL A 83 -9.31 -8.28 5.73
C VAL A 83 -8.93 -7.12 6.66
N ILE A 84 -9.80 -6.12 6.78
CA ILE A 84 -9.61 -4.98 7.66
C ILE A 84 -10.49 -5.14 8.90
N LEU A 85 -9.91 -4.94 10.07
CA LEU A 85 -10.59 -4.87 11.36
C LEU A 85 -10.23 -3.56 12.05
N PHE A 86 -11.02 -3.19 13.06
CA PHE A 86 -10.75 -2.04 13.91
C PHE A 86 -10.64 -2.51 15.36
N GLU A 87 -9.48 -2.26 15.97
CA GLU A 87 -9.18 -2.66 17.35
C GLU A 87 -8.64 -1.46 18.13
N GLY A 88 -9.46 -0.90 19.01
CA GLY A 88 -9.08 0.28 19.79
C GLY A 88 -8.75 1.48 18.90
N LYS A 89 -7.48 1.91 18.89
CA LYS A 89 -6.98 3.05 18.09
C LYS A 89 -6.28 2.62 16.80
N HIS A 90 -6.50 1.38 16.36
CA HIS A 90 -5.80 0.82 15.21
C HIS A 90 -6.74 0.29 14.15
N LEU A 91 -6.38 0.56 12.90
CA LEU A 91 -6.78 -0.27 11.78
C LEU A 91 -5.86 -1.50 11.76
N VAL A 92 -6.47 -2.69 11.78
CA VAL A 92 -5.75 -3.96 11.73
C VAL A 92 -5.99 -4.60 10.37
N MET A 93 -4.94 -4.74 9.57
CA MET A 93 -4.98 -5.39 8.27
C MET A 93 -4.42 -6.79 8.37
N ARG A 94 -5.25 -7.81 8.12
CA ARG A 94 -4.78 -9.16 7.81
C ARG A 94 -4.51 -9.24 6.32
N SER A 95 -3.33 -9.69 5.93
CA SER A 95 -2.89 -9.76 4.55
C SER A 95 -2.21 -11.09 4.25
N ARG A 96 -2.59 -11.69 3.11
CA ARG A 96 -1.91 -12.84 2.52
C ARG A 96 -0.71 -12.45 1.64
N ASN A 97 -0.48 -11.15 1.45
CA ASN A 97 0.60 -10.59 0.64
C ASN A 97 0.64 -11.20 -0.79
N LEU A 98 -0.55 -11.42 -1.36
CA LEU A 98 -0.71 -11.94 -2.72
C LEU A 98 -1.10 -10.80 -3.66
N PRO A 99 -0.34 -10.51 -4.73
CA PRO A 99 -0.68 -9.45 -5.66
C PRO A 99 -2.02 -9.73 -6.36
N ASN A 100 -2.94 -8.76 -6.33
CA ASN A 100 -4.25 -8.83 -7.00
C ASN A 100 -4.18 -8.64 -8.54
N HIS A 101 -2.97 -8.51 -9.09
CA HIS A 101 -2.69 -8.32 -10.50
C HIS A 101 -1.77 -9.43 -11.02
N PRO A 102 -1.64 -9.62 -12.35
CA PRO A 102 -0.62 -10.49 -12.92
C PRO A 102 0.79 -10.06 -12.51
N THR A 103 1.68 -11.02 -12.28
CA THR A 103 3.10 -10.77 -11.95
C THR A 103 4.01 -11.18 -13.11
N GLY A 104 5.30 -10.85 -12.98
CA GLY A 104 6.33 -11.58 -13.72
C GLY A 104 6.30 -13.09 -13.44
N VAL A 105 7.00 -13.87 -14.27
CA VAL A 105 7.20 -15.30 -14.04
C VAL A 105 8.32 -15.46 -13.01
N PHE A 106 7.98 -16.00 -11.83
CA PHE A 106 8.91 -16.27 -10.76
C PHE A 106 8.87 -17.77 -10.41
N PRO A 107 10.01 -18.45 -10.24
CA PRO A 107 11.36 -17.90 -10.26
C PRO A 107 11.85 -17.70 -11.70
N ASP A 108 12.46 -16.54 -11.95
CA ASP A 108 13.11 -16.22 -13.22
C ASP A 108 14.59 -16.61 -13.15
N ARG A 109 14.86 -17.87 -13.50
CA ARG A 109 16.22 -18.44 -13.51
C ARG A 109 16.90 -18.38 -14.88
N SER A 110 16.16 -18.04 -15.94
CA SER A 110 16.71 -17.96 -17.30
C SER A 110 17.50 -16.67 -17.52
N ARG A 111 17.08 -15.57 -16.86
CA ARG A 111 17.84 -14.32 -16.82
C ARG A 111 18.93 -14.38 -15.74
N TRP A 112 20.14 -14.78 -16.11
CA TRP A 112 21.23 -14.99 -15.16
C TRP A 112 21.74 -13.71 -14.45
N LEU A 113 21.66 -12.54 -15.10
CA LEU A 113 22.12 -11.26 -14.55
C LEU A 113 21.09 -10.61 -13.62
N ASP A 114 19.84 -10.53 -14.08
CA ASP A 114 18.78 -9.69 -13.54
C ASP A 114 17.46 -10.44 -13.26
N GLY A 115 17.47 -11.77 -13.41
CA GLY A 115 16.38 -12.65 -13.01
C GLY A 115 16.27 -12.73 -11.49
N ASN A 116 15.04 -12.89 -11.02
CA ASN A 116 14.77 -13.12 -9.61
C ASN A 116 14.56 -14.62 -9.36
N PRO A 117 15.44 -15.29 -8.60
CA PRO A 117 15.38 -16.74 -8.38
C PRO A 117 14.34 -17.18 -7.34
N ASN A 118 13.66 -16.23 -6.68
CA ASN A 118 12.71 -16.50 -5.61
C ASN A 118 11.31 -16.77 -6.16
N ILE A 119 10.45 -17.34 -5.31
CA ILE A 119 9.06 -17.70 -5.64
C ILE A 119 8.13 -16.92 -4.71
N ILE A 120 6.97 -16.52 -5.21
CA ILE A 120 5.93 -15.88 -4.39
C ILE A 120 5.29 -16.95 -3.52
N ARG A 121 5.24 -16.71 -2.21
CA ARG A 121 4.50 -17.53 -1.25
C ARG A 121 3.38 -16.72 -0.63
N ASP A 122 2.26 -17.39 -0.45
CA ASP A 122 1.17 -16.95 0.40
C ASP A 122 1.61 -16.75 1.87
N GLN A 123 1.43 -15.54 2.38
CA GLN A 123 1.86 -15.15 3.72
C GLN A 123 0.66 -15.10 4.69
N SER A 124 0.94 -14.81 5.95
CA SER A 124 -0.07 -14.54 6.97
C SER A 124 0.41 -13.38 7.82
N TYR A 125 0.21 -12.15 7.34
CA TYR A 125 0.61 -10.94 8.04
C TYR A 125 -0.56 -10.28 8.74
N THR A 126 -0.32 -9.77 9.95
CA THR A 126 -1.21 -8.83 10.62
C THR A 126 -0.48 -7.51 10.81
N TRP A 127 -0.95 -6.48 10.13
CA TRP A 127 -0.44 -5.11 10.22
C TRP A 127 -1.33 -4.26 11.13
N ARG A 128 -0.74 -3.51 12.05
CA ARG A 128 -1.45 -2.53 12.88
C ARG A 128 -1.03 -1.12 12.47
N LEU A 129 -1.99 -0.32 12.05
CA LEU A 129 -1.79 1.06 11.63
C LEU A 129 -2.57 1.98 12.58
N PRO A 130 -1.97 3.07 13.10
CA PRO A 130 -2.70 4.00 13.94
C PRO A 130 -3.80 4.68 13.11
N LEU A 131 -4.98 4.79 13.70
CA LEU A 131 -6.13 5.49 13.14
C LEU A 131 -5.86 6.99 13.00
N GLU A 132 -5.16 7.53 13.99
CA GLU A 132 -4.72 8.93 14.04
C GLU A 132 -3.18 8.95 14.05
N PRO A 133 -2.53 9.00 12.87
CA PRO A 133 -1.07 9.11 12.81
C PRO A 133 -0.61 10.44 13.40
N LYS A 134 0.55 10.42 14.06
CA LYS A 134 1.14 11.60 14.70
C LYS A 134 2.53 11.83 14.15
N GLU A 135 2.81 13.07 13.77
CA GLU A 135 4.16 13.48 13.40
C GLU A 135 5.16 13.15 14.51
N ASN A 136 6.31 12.62 14.11
CA ASN A 136 7.45 12.46 14.98
C ASN A 136 8.31 13.73 14.87
N PRO A 137 8.45 14.57 15.91
CA PRO A 137 9.27 15.78 15.85
C PRO A 137 10.77 15.50 15.70
N ARG A 138 11.17 14.22 15.74
CA ARG A 138 12.53 13.74 15.49
C ARG A 138 12.58 12.85 14.24
N HIS A 139 11.69 13.06 13.28
CA HIS A 139 11.75 12.37 11.99
C HIS A 139 13.11 12.62 11.33
N ILE A 140 13.62 11.60 10.66
CA ILE A 140 14.87 11.67 9.90
C ILE A 140 14.60 11.14 8.49
N ALA A 141 15.00 11.88 7.47
CA ALA A 141 15.01 11.39 6.11
C ALA A 141 16.28 10.57 5.87
N MET A 142 16.22 9.58 4.98
CA MET A 142 17.38 8.80 4.57
C MET A 142 18.47 9.72 4.01
N ASP A 143 19.71 9.46 4.40
CA ASP A 143 20.86 9.91 3.61
C ASP A 143 20.98 9.08 2.31
N GLU A 144 21.98 9.39 1.48
CA GLU A 144 22.21 8.73 0.17
C GLU A 144 22.30 7.19 0.24
N ARG A 145 22.61 6.61 1.41
CA ARG A 145 22.78 5.16 1.60
C ARG A 145 21.92 4.62 2.74
N ASN A 146 20.96 5.41 3.26
CA ASN A 146 20.21 5.11 4.47
C ASN A 146 21.12 4.67 5.66
N SER A 147 22.31 5.26 5.78
CA SER A 147 23.29 4.93 6.82
C SER A 147 22.81 5.36 8.22
N ASN A 148 21.99 6.40 8.27
CA ASN A 148 21.27 6.88 9.44
C ASN A 148 20.06 6.02 9.85
N ARG A 149 19.73 4.97 9.08
CA ARG A 149 18.64 4.01 9.37
C ARG A 149 17.27 4.68 9.51
N ALA A 150 17.00 5.72 8.71
CA ALA A 150 15.69 6.36 8.65
C ALA A 150 14.57 5.39 8.25
N LEU A 151 14.89 4.39 7.42
CA LEU A 151 13.99 3.25 7.13
C LEU A 151 14.66 1.92 7.47
N PRO A 152 13.91 0.92 7.97
CA PRO A 152 14.42 -0.43 8.15
C PRO A 152 14.61 -1.15 6.81
N MET A 153 15.44 -2.19 6.82
CA MET A 153 15.40 -3.21 5.77
C MET A 153 14.08 -3.99 5.83
N GLY A 154 13.53 -4.33 4.65
CA GLY A 154 12.27 -5.05 4.53
C GLY A 154 11.04 -4.12 4.45
N PRO A 155 9.86 -4.58 4.93
CA PRO A 155 8.61 -3.83 4.85
C PRO A 155 8.67 -2.47 5.56
N ILE A 156 8.25 -1.41 4.85
CA ILE A 156 8.11 -0.04 5.35
C ILE A 156 6.67 0.49 5.32
N GLY A 157 5.79 -0.23 4.65
CA GLY A 157 4.37 0.08 4.56
C GLY A 157 3.64 -1.07 3.90
N VAL A 158 2.33 -0.90 3.73
CA VAL A 158 1.46 -1.89 3.10
C VAL A 158 0.48 -1.21 2.15
N ALA A 159 0.37 -1.78 0.96
CA ALA A 159 -0.55 -1.33 -0.07
C ALA A 159 -1.99 -1.76 0.23
N THR A 160 -2.97 -1.14 -0.43
CA THR A 160 -4.39 -1.45 -0.27
C THR A 160 -4.76 -2.87 -0.69
N ASN A 161 -3.96 -3.50 -1.55
CA ASN A 161 -4.07 -4.92 -1.92
C ASN A 161 -3.33 -5.88 -0.96
N GLY A 162 -2.76 -5.35 0.13
CA GLY A 162 -2.07 -6.13 1.16
C GLY A 162 -0.61 -6.47 0.85
N VAL A 163 -0.10 -6.18 -0.34
CA VAL A 163 1.32 -6.34 -0.68
C VAL A 163 2.13 -5.27 0.03
N VAL A 164 3.29 -5.63 0.56
CA VAL A 164 4.15 -4.69 1.30
C VAL A 164 4.99 -3.79 0.39
N PHE A 165 5.19 -2.55 0.85
CA PHE A 165 6.21 -1.65 0.30
C PHE A 165 7.54 -1.92 0.98
N PHE A 166 8.62 -1.99 0.21
CA PHE A 166 9.99 -2.05 0.72
C PHE A 166 10.68 -0.70 0.56
N ASN A 167 11.72 -0.49 1.35
CA ASN A 167 12.61 0.68 1.19
C ASN A 167 13.33 0.65 -0.17
N PRO A 168 13.86 1.78 -0.65
CA PRO A 168 14.41 1.87 -2.01
C PRO A 168 15.73 1.09 -2.19
N PHE A 169 16.35 0.58 -1.12
CA PHE A 169 17.60 -0.18 -1.19
C PHE A 169 17.37 -1.68 -1.21
N ASP A 170 18.21 -2.39 -1.97
CA ASP A 170 18.32 -3.84 -1.90
C ASP A 170 19.29 -4.26 -0.78
N HIS A 171 19.52 -5.57 -0.65
CA HIS A 171 20.43 -6.10 0.38
C HIS A 171 21.89 -5.61 0.21
N GLY A 172 22.27 -5.21 -1.00
CA GLY A 172 23.57 -4.63 -1.32
C GLY A 172 23.63 -3.12 -1.10
N THR A 173 22.60 -2.51 -0.51
CA THR A 173 22.48 -1.05 -0.29
C THR A 173 22.57 -0.22 -1.58
N VAL A 174 22.15 -0.81 -2.70
CA VAL A 174 21.99 -0.10 -3.98
C VAL A 174 20.50 0.04 -4.32
N ASP A 175 20.18 0.99 -5.19
CA ASP A 175 18.80 1.28 -5.58
C ASP A 175 18.12 0.04 -6.21
N ALA A 176 17.05 -0.44 -5.60
CA ALA A 176 16.40 -1.74 -5.86
C ALA A 176 15.44 -1.70 -7.06
N VAL A 177 15.96 -1.27 -8.21
CA VAL A 177 15.14 -0.84 -9.35
C VAL A 177 15.23 -1.72 -10.60
N TRP A 178 16.05 -2.76 -10.54
CA TRP A 178 16.52 -3.49 -11.72
C TRP A 178 15.99 -4.93 -11.83
N ARG A 179 15.47 -5.52 -10.73
CA ARG A 179 14.89 -6.88 -10.69
C ARG A 179 13.38 -6.90 -10.47
N LEU A 180 12.70 -5.90 -10.99
CA LEU A 180 11.25 -5.72 -10.82
C LEU A 180 10.49 -6.29 -12.02
N ASP A 181 9.28 -6.79 -11.78
CA ASP A 181 8.33 -7.03 -12.87
C ASP A 181 7.69 -5.73 -13.37
N ARG A 182 6.78 -5.85 -14.35
CA ARG A 182 6.06 -4.71 -14.94
C ARG A 182 5.21 -3.92 -13.95
N CYS A 183 4.87 -4.52 -12.82
CA CYS A 183 4.10 -3.91 -11.74
C CYS A 183 4.99 -3.35 -10.63
N CYS A 184 6.30 -3.23 -10.90
CA CYS A 184 7.31 -2.68 -10.00
C CYS A 184 7.53 -3.49 -8.71
N GLY A 185 7.23 -4.79 -8.74
CA GLY A 185 7.45 -5.68 -7.60
C GLY A 185 8.15 -6.98 -7.94
N HIS A 186 8.56 -7.72 -6.90
CA HIS A 186 9.19 -9.03 -7.01
C HIS A 186 9.17 -9.79 -5.67
N PRO A 187 9.37 -11.12 -5.65
CA PRO A 187 9.53 -11.87 -4.40
C PRO A 187 10.91 -11.71 -3.77
N SER A 188 10.95 -11.64 -2.44
CA SER A 188 12.19 -11.68 -1.65
C SER A 188 12.65 -13.13 -1.39
N PRO A 189 13.84 -13.37 -0.82
CA PRO A 189 14.23 -14.69 -0.31
C PRO A 189 13.27 -15.27 0.75
N GLY A 190 12.57 -14.40 1.49
CA GLY A 190 11.49 -14.76 2.42
C GLY A 190 10.17 -15.12 1.74
N GLN A 191 10.14 -15.04 0.41
CA GLN A 191 9.02 -15.38 -0.48
C GLN A 191 7.85 -14.39 -0.40
N GLU A 192 8.02 -13.22 0.25
CA GLU A 192 7.07 -12.12 0.13
C GLU A 192 7.28 -11.34 -1.18
N TYR A 193 6.20 -11.22 -1.97
CA TYR A 193 6.13 -10.25 -3.05
C TYR A 193 6.05 -8.84 -2.48
N HIS A 194 6.79 -7.89 -3.03
CA HIS A 194 6.85 -6.52 -2.51
C HIS A 194 7.15 -5.52 -3.62
N TYR A 195 6.80 -4.25 -3.38
CA TYR A 195 7.08 -3.14 -4.30
C TYR A 195 8.21 -2.26 -3.80
N HIS A 196 9.14 -1.90 -4.69
CA HIS A 196 10.19 -0.89 -4.44
C HIS A 196 9.87 0.48 -5.06
N LYS A 197 8.89 0.54 -5.96
CA LYS A 197 8.44 1.78 -6.62
C LYS A 197 6.92 1.82 -6.70
N TYR A 198 6.38 2.86 -7.32
CA TYR A 198 4.96 2.99 -7.61
C TYR A 198 4.39 1.71 -8.24
N PRO A 199 3.50 0.96 -7.54
CA PRO A 199 2.88 -0.23 -8.10
C PRO A 199 1.78 0.17 -9.09
N VAL A 200 2.16 0.41 -10.34
CA VAL A 200 1.24 0.84 -11.41
C VAL A 200 0.04 -0.09 -11.62
N CYS A 201 0.13 -1.34 -11.16
CA CYS A 201 -0.90 -2.35 -11.28
C CYS A 201 -1.83 -2.48 -10.06
N ILE A 202 -1.60 -1.73 -8.97
CA ILE A 202 -2.31 -1.94 -7.69
C ILE A 202 -3.83 -1.83 -7.82
N ASN A 203 -4.30 -0.92 -8.68
CA ASN A 203 -5.73 -0.66 -8.89
C ASN A 203 -6.31 -1.38 -10.12
N THR A 204 -5.60 -2.37 -10.67
CA THR A 204 -6.06 -3.17 -11.83
C THR A 204 -7.51 -3.62 -11.64
N PRO A 205 -8.38 -3.44 -12.65
CA PRO A 205 -8.10 -3.03 -14.03
C PRO A 205 -8.03 -1.50 -14.26
N TRP A 206 -8.23 -0.69 -13.23
CA TRP A 206 -8.18 0.76 -13.31
C TRP A 206 -6.74 1.25 -13.17
N VAL A 207 -6.36 2.18 -14.04
CA VAL A 207 -5.05 2.84 -14.00
C VAL A 207 -5.26 4.26 -13.50
N ASP A 208 -4.30 4.75 -12.73
CA ASP A 208 -4.21 6.17 -12.44
C ASP A 208 -3.81 6.92 -13.72
N ASP A 209 -4.80 7.53 -14.37
CA ASP A 209 -4.64 8.26 -15.62
C ASP A 209 -4.11 9.69 -15.40
N GLY A 210 -3.91 10.09 -14.14
CA GLY A 210 -3.45 11.43 -13.77
C GLY A 210 -4.44 12.53 -14.13
N ALA A 211 -5.74 12.23 -14.30
CA ALA A 211 -6.76 13.25 -14.56
C ALA A 211 -7.09 14.10 -13.33
N VAL A 212 -6.81 13.58 -12.13
CA VAL A 212 -7.03 14.22 -10.83
C VAL A 212 -5.87 13.86 -9.89
N HIS A 213 -5.90 14.37 -8.66
CA HIS A 213 -5.01 13.87 -7.62
C HIS A 213 -5.09 12.34 -7.53
N SER A 214 -3.93 11.69 -7.44
CA SER A 214 -3.83 10.25 -7.39
C SER A 214 -4.64 9.64 -6.25
N PRO A 215 -5.18 8.43 -6.42
CA PRO A 215 -5.88 7.72 -5.35
C PRO A 215 -4.90 7.28 -4.27
N LEU A 216 -5.45 7.01 -3.08
CA LEU A 216 -4.70 6.36 -2.00
C LEU A 216 -4.32 4.93 -2.41
N ILE A 217 -3.02 4.60 -2.37
CA ILE A 217 -2.50 3.27 -2.73
C ILE A 217 -2.04 2.45 -1.53
N GLY A 218 -1.91 3.05 -0.35
CA GLY A 218 -1.53 2.33 0.85
C GLY A 218 -1.15 3.24 2.02
N PHE A 219 -0.46 2.66 2.99
CA PHE A 219 -0.04 3.33 4.21
C PHE A 219 1.39 2.99 4.55
N ALA A 220 2.17 3.99 4.95
CA ALA A 220 3.44 3.78 5.63
C ALA A 220 3.19 3.27 7.06
N PHE A 221 4.15 2.59 7.68
CA PHE A 221 3.97 2.02 9.03
C PHE A 221 4.01 3.04 10.18
N ASP A 222 4.20 4.32 9.88
CA ASP A 222 3.89 5.43 10.78
C ASP A 222 2.41 5.89 10.69
N GLY A 223 1.61 5.23 9.84
CA GLY A 223 0.18 5.40 9.67
C GLY A 223 -0.23 6.47 8.66
N PHE A 224 0.72 7.23 8.12
CA PHE A 224 0.41 8.25 7.11
C PHE A 224 0.09 7.61 5.75
N PRO A 225 -0.86 8.19 5.00
CA PRO A 225 -1.28 7.69 3.69
C PRO A 225 -0.17 7.84 2.63
N VAL A 226 -0.13 6.90 1.70
CA VAL A 226 0.73 6.92 0.51
C VAL A 226 -0.15 6.95 -0.74
N TYR A 227 -0.01 7.99 -1.54
CA TYR A 227 -0.74 8.23 -2.78
C TYR A 227 0.09 7.88 -4.02
N GLY A 228 -0.61 7.73 -5.15
CA GLY A 228 0.01 7.67 -6.47
C GLY A 228 0.75 8.97 -6.84
N PRO A 229 1.26 9.11 -8.08
CA PRO A 229 2.28 10.11 -8.38
C PRO A 229 1.76 11.51 -8.74
N TYR A 230 0.47 11.71 -8.94
CA TYR A 230 -0.15 12.95 -9.39
C TYR A 230 -0.73 13.76 -8.23
N GLU A 231 -0.41 15.05 -8.21
CA GLU A 231 -1.02 16.06 -7.32
C GLU A 231 -2.33 16.59 -7.91
N GLU A 232 -2.35 16.79 -9.22
CA GLU A 232 -3.47 17.30 -9.99
C GLU A 232 -3.35 16.86 -11.45
N ALA A 233 -4.31 17.28 -12.29
CA ALA A 233 -4.41 16.87 -13.69
C ALA A 233 -3.07 17.03 -14.46
N GLY A 234 -2.47 15.90 -14.85
CA GLY A 234 -1.21 15.83 -15.59
C GLY A 234 0.03 16.28 -14.82
N LYS A 235 -0.08 16.60 -13.53
CA LYS A 235 0.98 17.18 -12.73
C LYS A 235 1.46 16.21 -11.66
N LEU A 236 2.68 15.72 -11.82
CA LEU A 236 3.31 14.86 -10.84
C LEU A 236 3.67 15.67 -9.58
N ALA A 237 3.40 15.12 -8.40
CA ALA A 237 3.70 15.74 -7.11
C ALA A 237 5.18 16.09 -6.96
N ARG A 238 6.07 15.22 -7.48
CA ARG A 238 7.54 15.44 -7.48
C ARG A 238 8.00 16.68 -8.24
N ASP A 239 7.17 17.18 -9.17
CA ASP A 239 7.44 18.30 -10.08
C ASP A 239 6.57 19.52 -9.74
N HIS A 240 5.77 19.44 -8.66
CA HIS A 240 4.87 20.49 -8.24
C HIS A 240 5.63 21.59 -7.47
N VAL A 241 5.56 22.83 -7.96
CA VAL A 241 6.35 23.95 -7.43
C VAL A 241 5.63 24.68 -6.30
N GLY A 242 4.29 24.74 -6.33
CA GLY A 242 3.49 25.45 -5.33
C GLY A 242 3.36 24.71 -3.99
N ASN A 243 3.55 23.39 -4.01
CA ASN A 243 3.46 22.49 -2.87
C ASN A 243 4.48 21.35 -3.06
N PRO A 244 5.79 21.64 -2.98
CA PRO A 244 6.84 20.68 -3.31
C PRO A 244 6.95 19.59 -2.25
N LEU A 245 7.25 18.36 -2.69
CA LEU A 245 7.59 17.27 -1.79
C LEU A 245 8.91 17.57 -1.05
N ASN A 246 8.93 17.25 0.24
CA ASN A 246 10.14 17.29 1.06
C ASN A 246 11.00 16.02 0.86
N ALA A 247 12.10 15.89 1.60
CA ALA A 247 13.02 14.75 1.53
C ALA A 247 12.40 13.38 1.86
N PHE A 248 11.20 13.36 2.47
CA PHE A 248 10.47 12.15 2.79
C PHE A 248 9.55 11.68 1.65
N ASN A 249 9.51 12.38 0.51
CA ASN A 249 8.42 12.30 -0.49
C ASN A 249 7.05 12.72 0.07
N LEU A 250 7.04 13.66 1.02
CA LEU A 250 5.83 14.10 1.71
C LEU A 250 5.61 15.60 1.54
N HIS A 251 4.34 16.00 1.50
CA HIS A 251 3.89 17.37 1.73
C HIS A 251 2.55 17.33 2.47
N ASN A 252 1.85 18.46 2.53
CA ASN A 252 0.60 18.59 3.27
C ASN A 252 -0.37 19.50 2.51
N ASP A 253 -1.66 19.18 2.58
CA ASP A 253 -2.73 20.03 2.06
C ASP A 253 -3.93 20.05 3.06
N PRO A 254 -4.82 21.06 3.00
CA PRO A 254 -5.94 21.18 3.93
C PRO A 254 -6.98 20.06 3.88
N ALA A 255 -7.09 19.33 2.76
CA ALA A 255 -8.05 18.25 2.57
C ALA A 255 -7.51 16.91 3.08
N ARG A 256 -6.22 16.63 2.89
CA ARG A 256 -5.60 15.32 3.20
C ARG A 256 -4.73 15.31 4.45
N GLY A 257 -4.30 16.47 4.93
CA GLY A 257 -3.24 16.52 5.94
C GLY A 257 -1.88 16.08 5.36
N PRO A 258 -0.88 15.77 6.20
CA PRO A 258 0.41 15.30 5.74
C PRO A 258 0.28 13.95 5.02
N HIS A 259 0.86 13.81 3.84
CA HIS A 259 0.76 12.58 3.06
C HIS A 259 1.93 12.39 2.10
N TYR A 260 2.22 11.13 1.81
CA TYR A 260 3.29 10.74 0.90
C TYR A 260 2.79 10.61 -0.53
N HIS A 261 3.67 10.90 -1.48
CA HIS A 261 3.51 10.56 -2.89
C HIS A 261 4.63 9.64 -3.34
N VAL A 262 4.28 8.58 -4.08
CA VAL A 262 5.26 7.85 -4.87
C VAL A 262 5.82 8.74 -5.98
N THR A 263 7.09 8.56 -6.34
CA THR A 263 7.81 9.40 -7.29
C THR A 263 8.44 8.57 -8.42
N PRO A 264 7.67 8.16 -9.45
CA PRO A 264 8.14 7.29 -10.53
C PRO A 264 9.38 7.87 -11.21
N GLY A 265 10.50 7.14 -11.21
CA GLY A 265 11.75 7.60 -11.84
C GLY A 265 12.51 8.67 -11.07
N LYS A 266 12.18 8.89 -9.78
CA LYS A 266 12.94 9.76 -8.88
C LYS A 266 13.05 9.10 -7.50
N TYR A 267 14.26 8.91 -7.01
CA TYR A 267 14.53 8.47 -5.64
C TYR A 267 13.88 9.44 -4.62
N PRO A 268 13.31 8.99 -3.50
CA PRO A 268 13.30 7.63 -2.92
C PRO A 268 12.16 6.70 -3.38
N HIS A 269 11.51 7.01 -4.52
CA HIS A 269 10.44 6.23 -5.19
C HIS A 269 9.12 6.07 -4.43
N ILE A 270 9.13 5.70 -3.15
CA ILE A 270 7.94 5.55 -2.30
C ILE A 270 7.99 6.56 -1.16
N ILE A 271 8.78 6.30 -0.10
CA ILE A 271 9.00 7.25 1.00
C ILE A 271 10.49 7.38 1.33
N GLY A 272 10.88 8.56 1.79
CA GLY A 272 12.26 8.86 2.18
C GLY A 272 12.59 8.61 3.65
N GLY A 273 11.62 8.18 4.45
CA GLY A 273 11.71 8.06 5.91
C GLY A 273 10.32 8.08 6.53
N TYR A 274 10.20 7.73 7.80
CA TYR A 274 8.95 7.91 8.53
C TYR A 274 8.82 9.36 9.03
N TRP A 275 7.71 9.99 8.66
CA TRP A 275 7.30 11.31 9.11
C TRP A 275 6.69 11.23 10.51
N GLY A 276 5.96 10.14 10.76
CA GLY A 276 5.25 9.89 11.99
C GLY A 276 5.95 8.96 12.98
N VAL A 277 5.29 8.78 14.12
CA VAL A 277 5.65 7.77 15.10
C VAL A 277 5.24 6.40 14.58
N THR A 278 6.21 5.49 14.42
CA THR A 278 5.94 4.12 14.00
C THR A 278 5.25 3.31 15.09
N GLU A 279 4.31 2.45 14.70
CA GLU A 279 3.66 1.51 15.63
C GLU A 279 4.66 0.41 16.05
N PRO A 280 5.02 0.29 17.33
CA PRO A 280 5.97 -0.74 17.77
C PRO A 280 5.48 -2.16 17.47
N GLN A 281 4.17 -2.40 17.52
CA GLN A 281 3.54 -3.69 17.23
C GLN A 281 3.01 -3.79 15.79
N ARG A 282 3.60 -3.02 14.85
CA ARG A 282 3.13 -2.91 13.47
C ARG A 282 3.03 -4.24 12.74
N ARG A 283 3.86 -5.24 13.08
CA ARG A 283 3.83 -6.59 12.51
C ARG A 283 3.60 -7.60 13.62
N ARG A 284 2.51 -8.36 13.53
CA ARG A 284 2.35 -9.63 14.26
C ARG A 284 2.27 -10.76 13.23
N GLY A 285 3.10 -11.77 13.43
CA GLY A 285 3.12 -13.03 12.69
C GLY A 285 2.80 -14.16 13.65
#